data_AF-A0A537SCB2-F1
#
_entry.id   AF-A0A537SCB2-F1
#
_cell.length_a   1.000
_cell.length_b   1.000
_cell.length_c   1.000
_cell.angle_alpha   90.00
_cell.angle_beta   90.00
_cell.angle_gamma   90.00
#
_symmetry.space_group_name_H-M   'P 1'
#
loop_
_entity.id
_entity.type
_entity.pdbx_description
1 polymer ?
#
loop_
_entity_poly.entity_id
_entity_poly.type
_entity_poly.pdbx_seq_one_letter_code
_entity_poly.pdbx_strand_id
1 'polypeptide(L)'
;MAKDAVVSDELAKKFSTEKDTPYLRWVRGEGLDIISAHYVRNLRTVELKPWPRRGGRGVYINHEASRTSNDCYVCEIPPGKKLEPQRQLFEEMILVLEGRGSTSVWNDAGRRITFEWKAGAMFAIPLNCWHQ
;
A
#
# COMPACT_ATOMS: atom_id res chain seq x y z
N MET A 1 -17.32 25.11 7.18
CA MET A 1 -16.01 25.17 6.52
C MET A 1 -16.22 24.72 5.08
N ALA A 2 -15.86 25.52 4.08
CA ALA A 2 -15.91 25.07 2.69
C ALA A 2 -15.01 23.83 2.54
N LYS A 3 -15.54 22.76 1.93
CA LYS A 3 -14.79 21.50 1.73
C LYS A 3 -13.61 21.66 0.76
N ASP A 4 -13.66 22.69 -0.09
CA ASP A 4 -12.70 22.91 -1.16
C ASP A 4 -12.16 24.35 -1.16
N ALA A 5 -10.89 24.49 -1.54
CA ALA A 5 -10.26 25.79 -1.73
C ALA A 5 -10.79 26.47 -3.01
N VAL A 6 -11.08 27.77 -2.94
CA VAL A 6 -11.47 28.57 -4.11
C VAL A 6 -10.21 28.98 -4.87
N VAL A 7 -10.07 28.52 -6.11
CA VAL A 7 -8.96 28.84 -7.01
C VAL A 7 -9.49 29.29 -8.38
N SER A 8 -8.68 30.00 -9.16
CA SER A 8 -9.06 30.36 -10.53
C SER A 8 -9.12 29.14 -11.45
N ASP A 9 -9.98 29.20 -12.47
CA ASP A 9 -10.13 28.11 -13.46
C ASP A 9 -8.82 27.79 -14.18
N GLU A 10 -8.00 28.82 -14.46
CA GLU A 10 -6.69 28.63 -15.07
C GLU A 10 -5.75 27.82 -14.16
N LEU A 11 -5.75 28.12 -12.86
CA LEU A 11 -4.94 27.39 -11.89
C LEU A 11 -5.46 25.97 -11.72
N ALA A 12 -6.78 25.78 -11.60
CA ALA A 12 -7.41 24.46 -11.52
C ALA A 12 -7.07 23.59 -12.75
N LYS A 13 -7.06 24.17 -13.94
CA LYS A 13 -6.75 23.48 -15.20
C LYS A 13 -5.27 23.05 -15.28
N LYS A 14 -4.34 23.80 -14.70
CA LYS A 14 -2.92 23.38 -14.61
C LYS A 14 -2.73 22.11 -13.77
N PHE A 15 -3.60 21.87 -12.80
CA PHE A 15 -3.55 20.70 -11.92
C PHE A 15 -4.58 19.61 -12.26
N SER A 16 -5.32 19.74 -13.38
CA SER A 16 -6.37 18.78 -13.71
C SER A 16 -5.84 17.37 -13.99
N THR A 17 -4.60 17.26 -14.50
CA THR A 17 -3.94 15.98 -14.79
C THR A 17 -3.28 15.36 -13.57
N GLU A 18 -2.97 16.14 -12.53
CA GLU A 18 -2.43 15.59 -11.27
C GLU A 18 -3.44 14.69 -10.55
N LYS A 19 -4.74 14.96 -10.74
CA LYS A 19 -5.81 14.22 -10.08
C LYS A 19 -6.15 12.88 -10.76
N ASP A 20 -5.65 12.62 -11.96
CA ASP A 20 -6.00 11.43 -12.74
C ASP A 20 -4.79 10.81 -13.46
N THR A 21 -3.85 10.29 -12.67
CA THR A 21 -2.67 9.59 -13.17
C THR A 21 -2.98 8.10 -13.47
N PRO A 22 -2.17 7.43 -14.32
CA PRO A 22 -2.31 5.99 -14.56
C PRO A 22 -2.25 5.16 -13.26
N TYR A 23 -1.43 5.59 -12.30
CA TYR A 23 -1.33 4.97 -10.99
C TYR A 23 -2.65 5.05 -10.21
N LEU A 24 -3.24 6.24 -10.11
CA LEU A 24 -4.52 6.43 -9.41
C LEU A 24 -5.66 5.63 -10.06
N ARG A 25 -5.67 5.54 -11.41
CA ARG A 25 -6.62 4.71 -12.15
C ARG A 25 -6.42 3.22 -11.85
N TRP A 26 -5.18 2.76 -11.74
CA TRP A 26 -4.87 1.39 -11.37
C TRP A 26 -5.36 1.05 -9.96
N VAL A 27 -5.06 1.88 -8.94
CA VAL A 27 -5.54 1.65 -7.56
C VAL A 27 -7.08 1.59 -7.51
N ARG A 28 -7.76 2.50 -8.22
CA ARG A 28 -9.23 2.46 -8.36
C ARG A 28 -9.71 1.19 -9.03
N GLY A 29 -9.00 0.71 -10.06
CA GLY A 29 -9.27 -0.55 -10.74
C GLY A 29 -9.10 -1.80 -9.86
N GLU A 30 -8.21 -1.74 -8.86
CA GLU A 30 -8.08 -2.76 -7.82
C GLU A 30 -9.25 -2.74 -6.82
N GLY A 31 -10.15 -1.74 -6.91
CA GLY A 31 -11.30 -1.56 -6.01
C GLY A 31 -10.95 -0.89 -4.68
N LEU A 32 -9.78 -0.26 -4.59
CA LEU A 32 -9.26 0.32 -3.35
C LEU A 32 -9.44 1.84 -3.30
N ASP A 33 -9.52 2.34 -2.08
CA ASP A 33 -9.48 3.78 -1.80
C ASP A 33 -8.04 4.26 -1.60
N ILE A 34 -7.88 5.57 -1.73
CA ILE A 34 -6.64 6.29 -1.47
C ILE A 34 -6.92 7.34 -0.41
N ILE A 35 -6.19 7.27 0.69
CA ILE A 35 -6.14 8.31 1.70
C ILE A 35 -5.07 9.34 1.27
N SER A 36 -5.51 10.49 0.77
CA SER A 36 -4.61 11.64 0.58
C SER A 36 -4.31 12.26 1.94
N ALA A 37 -3.09 12.14 2.44
CA ALA A 37 -2.78 12.58 3.79
C ALA A 37 -1.34 13.05 3.99
N HIS A 38 -1.18 14.23 4.59
CA HIS A 38 0.05 14.59 5.30
C HIS A 38 0.27 13.72 6.56
N TYR A 39 -0.82 13.31 7.20
CA TYR A 39 -0.80 12.61 8.48
C TYR A 39 -2.03 11.71 8.63
N VAL A 40 -1.82 10.48 9.12
CA VAL A 40 -2.88 9.57 9.51
C VAL A 40 -2.74 9.29 11.00
N ARG A 41 -3.75 9.65 11.80
CA ARG A 41 -3.68 9.59 13.27
C ARG A 41 -3.38 8.20 13.82
N ASN A 42 -4.02 7.18 13.24
CA ASN A 42 -3.82 5.81 13.63
C ASN A 42 -4.10 4.88 12.44
N LEU A 43 -3.07 4.16 11.99
CA LEU A 43 -3.16 3.23 10.87
C LEU A 43 -3.97 1.97 11.21
N ARG A 44 -4.24 1.68 12.49
CA ARG A 44 -5.05 0.52 12.91
C ARG A 44 -6.55 0.74 12.73
N THR A 45 -6.97 1.99 12.49
CA THR A 45 -8.38 2.38 12.46
C THR A 45 -8.83 2.85 11.09
N VAL A 46 -7.97 2.78 10.06
CA VAL A 46 -8.37 3.13 8.69
C VAL A 46 -9.30 2.06 8.12
N GLU A 47 -10.25 2.48 7.30
CA GLU A 47 -11.14 1.56 6.62
C GLU A 47 -10.39 0.78 5.53
N LEU A 48 -10.54 -0.55 5.53
CA LEU A 48 -9.89 -1.44 4.57
C LEU A 48 -10.93 -2.06 3.64
N LYS A 49 -10.69 -1.95 2.33
CA LYS A 49 -11.51 -2.61 1.30
C LYS A 49 -10.94 -3.98 0.95
N PRO A 50 -11.77 -4.94 0.50
CA PRO A 50 -11.28 -6.19 -0.05
C PRO A 50 -10.24 -5.94 -1.15
N TRP A 51 -9.13 -6.66 -1.11
CA TRP A 51 -8.06 -6.56 -2.11
C TRP A 51 -7.86 -7.92 -2.79
N PRO A 52 -8.63 -8.23 -3.84
CA PRO A 52 -8.63 -9.56 -4.46
C PRO A 52 -7.24 -10.02 -4.91
N ARG A 53 -6.44 -9.12 -5.52
CA ARG A 53 -5.08 -9.43 -5.99
C ARG A 53 -4.15 -9.88 -4.87
N ARG A 54 -4.34 -9.38 -3.64
CA ARG A 54 -3.53 -9.74 -2.47
C ARG A 54 -4.17 -10.84 -1.63
N GLY A 55 -5.44 -11.23 -1.87
CA GLY A 55 -6.16 -12.17 -1.00
C GLY A 55 -6.44 -11.64 0.42
N GLY A 56 -6.31 -10.33 0.62
CA GLY A 56 -6.45 -9.66 1.91
C GLY A 56 -7.38 -8.44 1.83
N ARG A 57 -7.16 -7.48 2.72
CA ARG A 57 -7.84 -6.18 2.69
C ARG A 57 -6.82 -5.06 2.74
N GLY A 58 -7.09 -3.92 2.13
CA GLY A 58 -6.17 -2.81 2.18
C GLY A 58 -6.75 -1.45 1.82
N VAL A 59 -5.89 -0.45 1.94
CA VAL A 59 -6.11 0.93 1.51
C VAL A 59 -4.76 1.57 1.22
N TYR A 60 -4.68 2.39 0.17
CA TYR A 60 -3.48 3.13 -0.16
C TYR A 60 -3.43 4.47 0.58
N ILE A 61 -2.22 4.96 0.85
CA ILE A 61 -1.96 6.23 1.52
C ILE A 61 -0.98 7.03 0.68
N ASN A 62 -1.51 7.96 -0.11
CA ASN A 62 -0.70 8.88 -0.87
C ASN A 62 -0.35 10.09 0.00
N HIS A 63 0.91 10.14 0.44
CA HIS A 63 1.43 11.29 1.14
C HIS A 63 1.51 12.51 0.22
N GLU A 64 1.04 13.65 0.73
CA GLU A 64 1.18 14.91 0.02
C GLU A 64 2.66 15.23 -0.21
N ALA A 65 2.96 15.82 -1.37
CA ALA A 65 4.32 16.08 -1.84
C ALA A 65 5.22 14.85 -2.09
N SER A 66 4.72 13.61 -2.02
CA SER A 66 5.51 12.43 -2.43
C SER A 66 5.81 12.41 -3.95
N ARG A 67 5.04 13.18 -4.74
CA ARG A 67 5.18 13.30 -6.21
C ARG A 67 5.39 11.94 -6.90
N THR A 68 4.70 10.91 -6.44
CA THR A 68 4.75 9.53 -6.98
C THR A 68 6.10 8.82 -6.85
N SER A 69 7.06 9.34 -6.07
CA SER A 69 8.35 8.68 -5.85
C SER A 69 8.28 7.52 -4.86
N ASN A 70 7.32 7.56 -3.93
CA ASN A 70 7.00 6.48 -3.00
C ASN A 70 5.51 6.47 -2.68
N ASP A 71 5.05 5.34 -2.16
CA ASP A 71 3.69 5.16 -1.68
C ASP A 71 3.67 4.21 -0.48
N CYS A 72 2.56 4.18 0.22
CA CYS A 72 2.32 3.34 1.39
C CYS A 72 0.93 2.73 1.28
N TYR A 73 0.73 1.57 1.90
CA TYR A 73 -0.60 1.02 2.07
C TYR A 73 -0.69 0.32 3.42
N VAL A 74 -1.90 0.26 3.97
CA VAL A 74 -2.21 -0.65 5.07
C VAL A 74 -2.79 -1.92 4.46
N CYS A 75 -2.29 -3.08 4.86
CA CYS A 75 -2.80 -4.37 4.44
C CYS A 75 -3.07 -5.26 5.66
N GLU A 76 -4.20 -5.94 5.63
CA GLU A 76 -4.63 -6.87 6.67
C GLU A 76 -4.75 -8.28 6.08
N ILE A 77 -4.18 -9.24 6.82
CA ILE A 77 -4.34 -10.66 6.58
C ILE A 77 -5.46 -11.16 7.50
N PRO A 78 -6.58 -11.68 6.97
CA PRO A 78 -7.63 -12.22 7.81
C PRO A 78 -7.11 -13.38 8.69
N PRO A 79 -7.67 -13.61 9.90
CA PRO A 79 -7.22 -14.65 10.80
C PRO A 79 -7.17 -16.04 10.14
N GLY A 80 -6.03 -16.73 10.27
CA GLY A 80 -5.82 -18.06 9.68
C GLY A 80 -5.76 -18.09 8.16
N LYS A 81 -5.64 -16.93 7.49
CA LYS A 81 -5.45 -16.81 6.05
C LYS A 81 -4.01 -16.39 5.72
N LYS A 82 -3.76 -16.21 4.42
CA LYS A 82 -2.50 -15.77 3.83
C LYS A 82 -2.80 -14.79 2.70
N LEU A 83 -1.84 -13.94 2.37
CA LEU A 83 -1.91 -13.14 1.15
C LEU A 83 -1.58 -14.00 -0.07
N GLU A 84 -1.87 -13.52 -1.26
CA GLU A 84 -1.42 -14.14 -2.51
C GLU A 84 0.07 -13.87 -2.76
N PRO A 85 0.82 -14.82 -3.37
CA PRO A 85 2.21 -14.61 -3.73
C PRO A 85 2.40 -13.46 -4.72
N GLN A 86 3.50 -12.76 -4.56
CA GLN A 86 3.74 -11.50 -5.28
C GLN A 86 5.23 -11.24 -5.43
N ARG A 87 5.57 -10.58 -6.53
CA ARG A 87 6.93 -10.25 -6.93
C ARG A 87 6.91 -8.88 -7.61
N GLN A 88 7.83 -8.02 -7.21
CA GLN A 88 7.88 -6.65 -7.69
C GLN A 88 9.30 -6.13 -7.85
N LEU A 89 9.45 -5.11 -8.69
CA LEU A 89 10.72 -4.45 -9.03
C LEU A 89 10.89 -3.09 -8.31
N PHE A 90 10.26 -2.96 -7.14
CA PHE A 90 10.45 -1.82 -6.24
C PHE A 90 10.71 -2.31 -4.82
N GLU A 91 11.35 -1.47 -4.01
CA GLU A 91 11.64 -1.77 -2.61
C GLU A 91 10.36 -1.72 -1.77
N GLU A 92 10.17 -2.71 -0.90
CA GLU A 92 9.05 -2.73 0.02
C GLU A 92 9.53 -2.99 1.43
N MET A 93 9.25 -2.04 2.32
CA MET A 93 9.47 -2.15 3.75
C MET A 93 8.13 -2.37 4.44
N ILE A 94 8.08 -3.38 5.31
CA ILE A 94 6.87 -3.80 6.01
C ILE A 94 7.08 -3.54 7.49
N LEU A 95 6.19 -2.74 8.07
CA LEU A 95 6.06 -2.56 9.52
C LEU A 95 4.82 -3.33 9.98
N VAL A 96 5.00 -4.29 10.88
CA VAL A 96 3.88 -5.03 11.45
C VAL A 96 3.19 -4.18 12.49
N LEU A 97 2.03 -3.64 12.13
CA LEU A 97 1.20 -2.89 13.09
C LEU A 97 0.68 -3.83 14.17
N GLU A 98 -0.01 -4.92 13.81
CA GLU A 98 -0.70 -5.81 14.76
C GLU A 98 -0.51 -7.28 14.44
N GLY A 99 -0.78 -8.13 15.44
CA GLY A 99 -0.81 -9.57 15.28
C GLY A 99 0.57 -10.23 15.24
N ARG A 100 0.58 -11.44 14.70
CA ARG A 100 1.77 -12.27 14.46
C ARG A 100 1.53 -13.16 13.25
N GLY A 101 2.59 -13.58 12.61
CA GLY A 101 2.54 -14.43 11.43
C GLY A 101 3.93 -14.70 10.91
N SER A 102 4.00 -15.11 9.66
CA SER A 102 5.25 -15.40 8.99
C SER A 102 5.24 -14.95 7.55
N THR A 103 6.43 -14.78 7.00
CA THR A 103 6.62 -14.42 5.59
C THR A 103 7.61 -15.38 4.98
N SER A 104 7.23 -15.96 3.85
CA SER A 104 8.13 -16.71 2.97
C SER A 104 8.68 -15.79 1.89
N VAL A 105 9.97 -15.87 1.60
CA VAL A 105 10.64 -15.15 0.49
C VAL A 105 11.43 -16.15 -0.35
N TRP A 106 11.29 -16.10 -1.67
CA TRP A 106 11.99 -17.00 -2.59
C TRP A 106 12.28 -16.37 -3.95
N ASN A 107 13.16 -17.02 -4.72
CA ASN A 107 13.48 -16.64 -6.09
C ASN A 107 13.62 -17.88 -6.99
N ASP A 108 13.89 -17.64 -8.27
CA ASP A 108 13.99 -18.70 -9.29
C ASP A 108 15.27 -19.55 -9.14
N ALA A 109 16.19 -19.16 -8.25
CA ALA A 109 17.39 -19.94 -7.92
C ALA A 109 17.13 -21.05 -6.88
N GLY A 110 15.87 -21.24 -6.45
CA GLY A 110 15.44 -22.35 -5.60
C GLY A 110 15.61 -22.13 -4.10
N ARG A 111 16.14 -20.98 -3.67
CA ARG A 111 16.23 -20.66 -2.24
C ARG A 111 14.91 -20.09 -1.74
N ARG A 112 14.34 -20.70 -0.69
CA ARG A 112 13.18 -20.19 0.05
C ARG A 112 13.55 -20.04 1.53
N ILE A 113 13.25 -18.87 2.09
CA ILE A 113 13.46 -18.57 3.51
C ILE A 113 12.11 -18.18 4.09
N THR A 114 11.82 -18.64 5.30
CA THR A 114 10.63 -18.23 6.07
C THR A 114 11.10 -17.70 7.41
N PHE A 115 10.48 -16.60 7.86
CA PHE A 115 10.71 -16.05 9.18
C PHE A 115 9.38 -15.63 9.81
N GLU A 116 9.31 -15.74 11.14
CA GLU A 116 8.17 -15.34 11.94
C GLU A 116 8.32 -13.87 12.37
N TRP A 117 7.20 -13.18 12.53
CA TRP A 117 7.13 -11.81 12.98
C TRP A 117 5.94 -11.60 13.92
N LYS A 118 5.98 -10.49 14.66
CA LYS A 118 4.89 -10.00 15.51
C LYS A 118 4.84 -8.47 15.44
N ALA A 119 3.80 -7.88 16.02
CA ALA A 119 3.66 -6.44 16.15
C ALA A 119 4.97 -5.74 16.56
N GLY A 120 5.33 -4.68 15.84
CA GLY A 120 6.58 -3.93 16.00
C GLY A 120 7.77 -4.44 15.19
N ALA A 121 7.67 -5.62 14.57
CA ALA A 121 8.71 -6.07 13.63
C ALA A 121 8.73 -5.20 12.37
N MET A 122 9.93 -4.96 11.85
CA MET A 122 10.15 -4.25 10.59
C MET A 122 11.15 -5.04 9.74
N PHE A 123 10.83 -5.22 8.46
CA PHE A 123 11.67 -5.95 7.52
C PHE A 123 11.46 -5.43 6.10
N ALA A 124 12.39 -5.75 5.20
CA ALA A 124 12.30 -5.42 3.79
C ALA A 124 12.29 -6.69 2.93
N ILE A 125 11.57 -6.66 1.82
CA ILE A 125 11.61 -7.72 0.82
C ILE A 125 12.71 -7.40 -0.20
N PRO A 126 13.65 -8.32 -0.47
CA PRO A 126 14.64 -8.12 -1.51
C PRO A 126 13.97 -7.88 -2.88
N LEU A 127 14.58 -7.00 -3.68
CA LEU A 127 14.11 -6.69 -5.02
C LEU A 127 13.95 -7.94 -5.88
N ASN A 128 12.87 -7.98 -6.66
CA ASN A 128 12.59 -9.05 -7.61
C ASN A 128 12.48 -10.47 -7.01
N CYS A 129 12.20 -10.58 -5.72
CA CYS A 129 11.88 -11.85 -5.07
C CYS A 129 10.36 -12.04 -4.95
N TRP A 130 9.94 -13.30 -5.02
CA TRP A 130 8.60 -13.68 -4.60
C TRP A 130 8.49 -13.63 -3.08
N HIS A 131 7.34 -13.21 -2.58
CA HIS A 131 7.01 -13.27 -1.17
C HIS A 131 5.52 -13.53 -0.93
N GLN A 132 5.21 -14.09 0.25
CA GLN A 132 3.86 -14.37 0.75
C GLN A 132 3.85 -14.31 2.27
#